data_AF-A0AAV4BIY6-F1
#
_entry.id   AF-A0AAV4BIY6-F1
#
_cell.length_a   1.000
_cell.length_b   1.000
_cell.length_c   1.000
_cell.angle_alpha   90.00
_cell.angle_beta   90.00
_cell.angle_gamma   90.00
#
_symmetry.space_group_name_H-M   'P 1'
#
loop_
_entity.id
_entity.type
_entity.pdbx_description
1 polymer ?
#
loop_
_entity_poly.entity_id
_entity_poly.type
_entity_poly.pdbx_seq_one_letter_code
_entity_poly.pdbx_strand_id
1 'polypeptide(L)' 'MYGCEAWTISKQIQNKLEATGLWFLRRMLQIPWTTKKTNERVLNEANKRRSLVRTIRAQLDRIRQAKLYRTGPSRSA' A
#
# COMPACT_ATOMS: atom_id res chain seq x y z
N MET A 1 -20.18 -2.48 -13.16
CA MET A 1 -20.10 -2.45 -11.69
C MET A 1 -18.64 -2.68 -11.25
N TYR A 2 -17.75 -1.71 -11.46
CA TYR A 2 -16.36 -1.72 -10.95
C TYR A 2 -15.85 -0.27 -10.86
N GLY A 3 -16.66 0.60 -10.26
CA GLY A 3 -16.22 1.94 -9.87
C GLY A 3 -15.47 1.83 -8.55
N CYS A 4 -14.30 1.19 -8.56
CA CYS A 4 -13.44 1.26 -7.39
C CYS A 4 -12.97 2.71 -7.29
N GLU A 5 -13.33 3.40 -6.22
CA GLU A 5 -12.81 4.72 -5.86
C GLU A 5 -11.32 4.58 -5.53
N ALA A 6 -10.50 4.29 -6.55
CA ALA A 6 -9.08 3.96 -6.44
C ALA A 6 -8.23 5.12 -5.91
N TRP A 7 -8.85 6.28 -5.73
CA TRP A 7 -8.21 7.48 -5.25
C TRP A 7 -8.06 7.47 -3.73
N THR A 8 -8.96 6.83 -2.98
CA THR A 8 -8.92 6.90 -1.52
C THR A 8 -8.67 5.52 -0.93
N ILE A 9 -7.46 5.28 -0.43
CA ILE A 9 -7.15 4.07 0.34
C ILE A 9 -7.90 4.15 1.66
N SER A 10 -9.04 3.48 1.75
CA SER A 10 -9.78 3.34 3.01
C SER A 10 -8.96 2.55 4.04
N LYS A 11 -9.28 2.73 5.32
CA LYS A 11 -8.64 1.98 6.41
C LYS A 11 -8.80 0.46 6.25
N GLN A 12 -9.91 0.02 5.64
CA GLN A 12 -10.15 -1.39 5.34
C GLN A 12 -9.21 -1.92 4.26
N ILE A 13 -8.98 -1.16 3.18
CA ILE A 13 -8.03 -1.52 2.13
C ILE A 13 -6.61 -1.53 2.69
N GLN A 14 -6.27 -0.54 3.53
CA GLN A 14 -4.98 -0.50 4.23
C GLN A 14 -4.76 -1.77 5.06
N ASN A 15 -5.71 -2.14 5.91
CA ASN A 15 -5.59 -3.33 6.76
C ASN A 15 -5.45 -4.62 5.92
N LYS A 16 -6.20 -4.74 4.83
CA LYS A 16 -6.08 -5.86 3.89
C LYS A 16 -4.69 -5.91 3.25
N LEU A 17 -4.18 -4.79 2.75
CA LEU A 17 -2.83 -4.71 2.18
C LEU A 17 -1.73 -5.06 3.18
N GLU A 18 -1.84 -4.59 4.42
CA GLU A 18 -0.89 -4.93 5.48
C GLU A 18 -0.93 -6.43 5.83
N ALA A 19 -2.12 -7.01 5.96
CA ALA A 19 -2.29 -8.44 6.21
C ALA A 19 -1.75 -9.30 5.06
N THR A 20 -2.03 -8.91 3.81
CA THR A 20 -1.51 -9.57 2.61
C THR A 20 0.02 -9.48 2.54
N GLY A 21 0.60 -8.30 2.76
CA GLY A 21 2.05 -8.12 2.78
C GLY A 21 2.72 -8.97 3.87
N LEU A 22 2.10 -9.05 5.05
CA LEU A 22 2.60 -9.87 6.14
C LEU A 22 2.50 -11.37 5.84
N TRP A 23 1.43 -11.82 5.18
CA TRP A 23 1.28 -13.20 4.74
C TRP A 23 2.39 -13.59 3.75
N PHE A 24 2.70 -12.72 2.79
CA PHE A 24 3.83 -12.92 1.88
C PHE A 24 5.16 -13.02 2.64
N LEU A 25 5.41 -12.13 3.61
CA LEU A 25 6.64 -12.18 4.43
C LEU A 25 6.75 -13.48 5.23
N ARG A 26 5.65 -13.94 5.87
CA ARG A 26 5.65 -15.22 6.60
C ARG A 26 5.97 -16.40 5.68
N ARG A 27 5.46 -16.39 4.45
CA ARG A 27 5.74 -17.42 3.44
C ARG A 27 7.19 -17.36 2.96
N MET A 28 7.72 -16.18 2.68
CA MET A 28 9.11 -15.98 2.22
C MET A 28 10.12 -16.37 3.30
N LEU A 29 9.87 -16.01 4.55
CA LEU A 29 10.72 -16.34 5.69
C LEU A 29 10.48 -17.76 6.24
N GLN A 30 9.61 -18.54 5.59
CA GLN A 30 9.22 -19.89 6.02
C GLN A 30 8.80 -19.97 7.50
N ILE A 31 8.19 -18.90 8.02
CA ILE A 31 7.80 -18.84 9.44
C ILE A 31 6.62 -19.80 9.65
N PRO A 32 6.79 -20.83 10.51
CA PRO A 32 5.69 -21.74 10.82
C PRO A 32 4.53 -20.98 11.45
N TRP A 33 3.30 -21.34 11.11
CA TRP A 33 2.10 -20.78 11.74
C TRP A 33 2.03 -21.12 13.24
N THR A 34 2.68 -22.22 13.65
CA THR A 34 2.81 -22.66 15.05
C THR A 34 3.70 -21.74 15.86
N THR A 35 4.68 -21.08 15.22
CA THR A 35 5.48 -20.06 15.86
C THR A 35 4.62 -18.79 15.95
N LYS A 36 4.01 -18.56 17.12
CA LYS A 36 3.25 -17.34 17.46
C LYS A 36 4.17 -16.10 17.51
N LYS A 37 4.84 -15.78 16.40
CA LYS A 37 5.59 -14.54 16.23
C LYS A 37 4.60 -13.39 16.02
N THR A 38 4.84 -12.29 16.73
CA THR A 38 4.12 -11.03 16.55
C THR A 38 4.40 -10.44 15.17
N ASN A 39 3.44 -9.71 14.63
CA ASN A 39 3.56 -9.09 13.30
C ASN A 39 4.75 -8.12 13.21
N GLU A 40 5.10 -7.48 14.32
CA GLU A 40 6.27 -6.59 14.42
C GLU A 40 7.59 -7.35 14.32
N ARG A 41 7.70 -8.53 14.97
CA ARG A 41 8.89 -9.37 14.83
C ARG A 41 9.08 -9.86 13.40
N VAL A 42 8.00 -10.28 12.74
CA VAL A 42 8.04 -10.71 11.33
C VAL A 42 8.54 -9.58 10.42
N LEU A 43 8.06 -8.34 10.65
CA LEU A 43 8.51 -7.16 9.89
C LEU A 43 9.98 -6.83 10.15
N ASN A 44 10.43 -6.92 11.41
CA ASN A 44 11.82 -6.65 11.78
C ASN A 44 12.77 -7.69 11.19
N GLU A 45 12.39 -8.97 11.23
CA GLU A 45 13.16 -10.09 10.67
C GLU A 45 13.24 -10.03 9.13
N ALA A 46 12.17 -9.54 8.49
CA ALA A 46 12.18 -9.21 7.06
C ALA A 46 12.99 -7.94 6.72
N ASN A 47 13.51 -7.22 7.72
CA ASN A 47 14.09 -5.89 7.60
C ASN A 47 13.19 -4.92 6.79
N LYS A 48 11.86 -5.06 6.93
CA LYS A 48 10.89 -4.21 6.25
C LYS A 48 10.12 -3.35 7.24
N ARG A 49 10.18 -2.05 7.01
CA ARG A 49 9.27 -1.08 7.65
C ARG A 49 7.90 -1.15 6.96
N ARG A 50 6.85 -0.67 7.62
CA ARG A 50 5.51 -0.45 7.02
C ARG A 50 5.57 0.67 5.97
N SER A 51 6.35 0.48 4.90
CA SER A 51 6.55 1.46 3.84
C SER A 51 5.58 1.23 2.67
N LEU A 52 5.01 0.03 2.50
CA LEU A 52 4.18 -0.31 1.35
C LEU A 52 2.98 0.63 1.19
N VAL A 53 2.16 0.79 2.24
CA VAL A 53 0.99 1.67 2.22
C VAL A 53 1.42 3.13 1.99
N ARG A 54 2.51 3.57 2.61
CA ARG A 54 3.06 4.91 2.44
C ARG A 54 3.51 5.15 1.00
N THR A 55 4.18 4.18 0.38
CA THR A 55 4.61 4.25 -1.01
C THR A 55 3.42 4.28 -1.95
N ILE A 56 2.41 3.44 -1.74
CA ILE A 56 1.19 3.44 -2.56
C ILE A 56 0.47 4.78 -2.45
N ARG A 57 0.34 5.35 -1.24
CA ARG A 57 -0.23 6.70 -1.05
C ARG A 57 0.56 7.77 -1.82
N ALA A 58 1.88 7.81 -1.66
CA ALA A 58 2.71 8.78 -2.36
C ALA A 58 2.64 8.64 -3.89
N GLN A 59 2.52 7.41 -4.40
CA GLN A 59 2.33 7.17 -5.83
C GLN A 59 0.95 7.65 -6.31
N LEU A 60 -0.11 7.41 -5.54
CA LEU A 60 -1.43 7.95 -5.85
C LEU A 60 -1.45 9.48 -5.83
N ASP A 61 -0.76 10.11 -4.88
CA ASP A 61 -0.66 11.57 -4.81
C ASP A 61 0.12 12.15 -5.99
N ARG A 62 1.21 11.49 -6.42
CA ARG A 62 1.91 11.85 -7.66
C ARG A 62 1.01 11.73 -8.88
N ILE A 63 0.27 10.64 -9.02
CA ILE A 63 -0.64 10.43 -10.15
C ILE A 63 -1.78 11.45 -10.14
N ARG A 64 -2.30 11.81 -8.95
CA ARG A 64 -3.30 12.87 -8.77
C ARG A 64 -2.79 14.23 -9.22
N GLN A 65 -1.64 14.66 -8.68
CA GLN A 65 -0.96 15.88 -9.12
C GLN A 65 -0.71 15.83 -10.62
N ALA A 66 -0.38 14.65 -11.14
CA ALA A 66 -0.07 14.49 -12.54
C ALA A 66 -1.25 14.66 -13.49
N LYS A 67 -2.43 14.24 -13.03
CA LYS A 67 -3.67 14.39 -13.77
C LYS A 67 -4.17 15.83 -13.72
N LEU A 68 -4.03 16.50 -12.57
CA LEU A 68 -4.43 17.90 -12.37
C LEU A 68 -3.64 18.87 -13.26
N TYR A 69 -2.32 18.70 -13.40
CA TYR A 69 -1.53 19.56 -14.29
C TYR A 69 -1.85 19.33 -15.77
N ARG A 70 -2.30 18.11 -16.14
CA ARG A 70 -2.56 17.73 -17.54
C ARG A 70 -3.93 18.23 -18.04
N THR A 71 -4.89 18.45 -17.14
CA THR A 71 -6.25 18.92 -17.45
C THR A 71 -6.50 20.39 -17.11
N GLY A 72 -5.45 21.16 -16.76
CA GLY A 72 -5.56 22.60 -16.58
C GLY A 72 -6.01 23.30 -17.87
N PRO A 73 -6.72 24.45 -17.80
CA PRO A 73 -7.31 25.06 -18.97
C PRO A 73 -6.20 25.35 -19.98
N SER A 74 -6.38 24.94 -21.24
CA SER A 74 -5.60 25.52 -22.31
C SER A 74 -5.79 27.03 -22.18
N ARG A 75 -4.72 27.76 -21.87
CA ARG A 75 -4.68 29.20 -22.05
C ARG A 75 -4.90 29.44 -23.54
N SER A 76 -6.16 29.55 -23.93
CA SER A 76 -6.57 30.09 -25.20
C SER A 76 -6.27 31.59 -25.11
N ALA A 77 -5.23 31.98 -25.83
CA ALA A 77 -4.88 33.36 -26.12
C ALA A 77 -5.99 34.06 -26.91
#